data_AF-A0A357T3K2-F1
#
_entry.id   AF-A0A357T3K2-F1
#
_cell.length_a   1.000
_cell.length_b   1.000
_cell.length_c   1.000
_cell.angle_alpha   90.00
_cell.angle_beta   90.00
_cell.angle_gamma   90.00
#
_symmetry.space_group_name_H-M   'P 1'
#
loop_
_entity.id
_entity.type
_entity.pdbx_description
1 polymer ?
#
loop_
_entity_poly.entity_id
_entity_poly.type
_entity_poly.pdbx_seq_one_letter_code
_entity_poly.pdbx_strand_id
1 'polypeptide(L)'
;MITGIHRQQWDSWEAFLLRARAASLSLFTGFNDQLLVNTYLQERWRQAGLVPYEHQEATVKRVIGELRGRAILADEVGLGKTIEAGMIIKEYTLRGLAKKILILTPASLCRQWAAELSQKFALYPVLAKGDFNWERYELVIASLDLAKQEKHRRVIEE
;
A
#
# COMPACT_ATOMS: atom_id res chain seq x y z
N MET A 1 3.54 1.83 -31.51
CA MET A 1 3.70 0.46 -32.05
C MET A 1 3.53 0.40 -33.58
N ILE A 2 2.49 1.01 -34.17
CA ILE A 2 2.27 0.93 -35.64
C ILE A 2 3.39 1.59 -36.47
N THR A 3 4.03 2.65 -35.95
CA THR A 3 5.11 3.37 -36.64
C THR A 3 6.44 2.61 -36.75
N GLY A 4 6.71 1.62 -35.89
CA GLY A 4 7.94 0.81 -35.91
C GLY A 4 7.91 -0.35 -36.91
N ILE A 5 6.71 -0.89 -37.18
CA ILE A 5 6.49 -2.00 -38.12
C ILE A 5 6.89 -1.60 -39.54
N HIS A 6 6.54 -0.38 -39.95
CA HIS A 6 6.94 0.16 -41.26
C HIS A 6 8.45 0.41 -41.41
N ARG A 7 9.20 0.42 -40.29
CA ARG A 7 10.66 0.62 -40.26
C ARG A 7 11.44 -0.65 -39.93
N GLN A 8 10.78 -1.82 -39.89
CA GLN A 8 11.37 -3.11 -39.47
C GLN A 8 12.09 -3.06 -38.11
N GLN A 9 11.71 -2.12 -37.25
CA GLN A 9 12.24 -2.04 -35.89
C GLN A 9 11.33 -2.86 -34.98
N TRP A 10 11.76 -4.07 -34.68
CA TRP A 10 11.08 -4.99 -33.79
C TRP A 10 11.65 -4.85 -32.38
N ASP A 11 10.77 -4.86 -31.39
CA ASP A 11 11.19 -5.05 -30.00
C ASP A 11 11.75 -6.47 -29.82
N SER A 12 12.64 -6.65 -28.84
CA SER A 12 13.13 -7.99 -28.48
C SER A 12 11.98 -8.88 -28.00
N TRP A 13 12.15 -10.20 -28.13
CA TRP A 13 11.17 -11.16 -27.61
C TRP A 13 10.93 -10.97 -26.11
N GLU A 14 11.97 -10.64 -25.35
CA GLU A 14 11.88 -10.31 -23.93
C GLU A 14 11.02 -9.07 -23.68
N ALA A 15 11.20 -8.00 -24.46
CA ALA A 15 10.40 -6.79 -24.33
C ALA A 15 8.94 -7.02 -24.71
N PHE A 16 8.67 -7.86 -25.72
CA PHE A 16 7.33 -8.30 -26.05
C PHE A 16 6.68 -9.06 -24.90
N LEU A 17 7.36 -10.07 -24.34
CA LEU A 17 6.87 -10.85 -23.20
C LEU A 17 6.62 -9.97 -21.97
N LEU A 18 7.53 -9.02 -21.70
CA LEU A 18 7.39 -8.08 -20.59
C LEU A 18 6.15 -7.19 -20.78
N ARG A 19 5.90 -6.69 -21.99
CA ARG A 19 4.68 -5.91 -22.29
C ARG A 19 3.42 -6.75 -22.25
N ALA A 20 3.44 -7.97 -22.77
CA ALA A 20 2.30 -8.89 -22.69
C ALA A 20 1.94 -9.19 -21.22
N ARG A 21 2.95 -9.42 -20.38
CA ARG A 21 2.79 -9.62 -18.93
C ARG A 21 2.27 -8.36 -18.25
N ALA A 22 2.81 -7.19 -18.58
CA ALA A 22 2.35 -5.91 -18.04
C ALA A 22 0.89 -5.63 -18.44
N ALA A 23 0.51 -5.86 -19.70
CA ALA A 23 -0.86 -5.70 -20.19
C ALA A 23 -1.82 -6.68 -19.50
N SER A 24 -1.42 -7.94 -19.33
CA SER A 24 -2.21 -8.91 -18.56
C SER A 24 -2.40 -8.45 -17.11
N LEU A 25 -1.35 -7.97 -16.44
CA LEU A 25 -1.42 -7.39 -15.09
C LEU A 25 -2.31 -6.13 -15.04
N SER A 26 -2.30 -5.30 -16.08
CA SER A 26 -3.19 -4.14 -16.20
C SER A 26 -4.66 -4.51 -16.44
N LEU A 27 -4.96 -5.72 -16.90
CA LEU A 27 -6.33 -6.22 -17.04
C LEU A 27 -6.87 -6.83 -15.73
N PHE A 28 -6.00 -7.12 -14.75
CA PHE A 28 -6.40 -7.48 -13.38
C PHE A 28 -6.86 -6.26 -12.58
N THR A 29 -7.74 -5.44 -13.16
CA THR A 29 -8.37 -4.29 -12.49
C THR A 29 -9.53 -4.69 -11.58
N GLY A 30 -9.97 -5.96 -11.64
CA GLY A 30 -10.96 -6.52 -10.71
C GLY A 30 -10.36 -6.79 -9.32
N PHE A 31 -11.18 -6.61 -8.28
CA PHE A 31 -10.80 -6.91 -6.89
C PHE A 31 -10.99 -8.39 -6.49
N ASN A 32 -11.63 -9.18 -7.34
CA ASN A 32 -12.18 -10.47 -6.92
C ASN A 32 -11.21 -11.66 -6.95
N ASP A 33 -10.18 -11.65 -7.80
CA ASP A 33 -9.47 -12.92 -8.06
C ASP A 33 -8.10 -13.02 -7.38
N GLN A 34 -7.30 -11.95 -7.31
CA GLN A 34 -5.95 -12.00 -6.72
C GLN A 34 -5.55 -10.67 -6.05
N LEU A 35 -4.89 -10.79 -4.90
CA LEU A 35 -4.22 -9.69 -4.21
C LEU A 35 -2.82 -9.48 -4.80
N LEU A 36 -2.55 -8.30 -5.37
CA LEU A 36 -1.25 -7.96 -5.95
C LEU A 36 -0.14 -7.96 -4.89
N VAL A 37 -0.48 -7.60 -3.66
CA VAL A 37 0.43 -7.56 -2.52
C VAL A 37 1.07 -8.92 -2.24
N ASN A 38 0.34 -10.02 -2.43
CA ASN A 38 0.87 -11.37 -2.23
C ASN A 38 1.99 -11.69 -3.22
N THR A 39 1.78 -11.34 -4.50
CA THR A 39 2.80 -11.52 -5.54
C THR A 39 3.96 -10.54 -5.37
N TYR A 40 3.68 -9.28 -5.05
CA TYR A 40 4.69 -8.23 -4.97
C TYR A 40 5.61 -8.38 -3.74
N LEU A 41 5.08 -8.84 -2.61
CA LEU A 41 5.83 -8.95 -1.36
C LEU A 41 6.35 -10.35 -1.06
N GLN A 42 6.07 -11.35 -1.90
CA GLN A 42 6.44 -12.75 -1.66
C GLN A 42 7.89 -12.93 -1.17
N GLU A 43 8.86 -12.42 -1.92
CA GLU A 43 10.28 -12.55 -1.56
C GLU A 43 10.64 -11.75 -0.30
N ARG A 44 10.02 -10.58 -0.11
CA ARG A 44 10.25 -9.77 1.09
C ARG A 44 9.71 -10.45 2.34
N TRP A 45 8.51 -11.01 2.27
CA TRP A 45 7.91 -11.75 3.38
C TRP A 45 8.69 -13.01 3.70
N ARG A 46 9.22 -13.70 2.68
CA ARG A 46 10.16 -14.82 2.88
C ARG A 46 11.40 -14.40 3.67
N GLN A 47 12.01 -13.26 3.33
CA GLN A 47 13.17 -12.73 4.05
C GLN A 47 12.83 -12.23 5.45
N ALA A 48 11.65 -11.66 5.63
CA ALA A 48 11.17 -11.15 6.91
C ALA A 48 10.57 -12.24 7.82
N GLY A 49 10.48 -13.49 7.36
CA GLY A 49 9.83 -14.59 8.08
C GLY A 49 8.33 -14.38 8.31
N LEU A 50 7.66 -13.61 7.44
CA LEU A 50 6.23 -13.37 7.51
C LEU A 50 5.48 -14.35 6.61
N VAL A 51 4.45 -14.99 7.15
CA VAL A 51 3.48 -15.76 6.37
C VAL A 51 2.10 -15.18 6.70
N PRO A 52 1.42 -14.53 5.74
CA PRO A 52 0.07 -14.01 5.97
C PRO A 52 -0.90 -15.17 6.23
N TYR A 53 -1.83 -14.97 7.15
CA TYR A 53 -2.86 -15.95 7.42
C TYR A 53 -4.03 -15.80 6.44
N GLU A 54 -4.74 -16.90 6.17
CA GLU A 54 -5.88 -16.91 5.24
C GLU A 54 -6.97 -15.90 5.64
N HIS A 55 -7.25 -15.74 6.93
CA HIS A 55 -8.21 -14.75 7.41
C HIS A 55 -7.76 -13.31 7.10
N GLN A 56 -6.46 -13.01 7.15
CA GLN A 56 -5.92 -11.68 6.83
C GLN A 56 -6.11 -11.38 5.34
N GLU A 57 -5.88 -12.38 4.47
CA GLU A 57 -6.14 -12.22 3.03
C GLU A 57 -7.63 -12.00 2.75
N ALA A 58 -8.51 -12.75 3.43
CA ALA A 58 -9.95 -12.58 3.30
C ALA A 58 -10.41 -11.19 3.75
N THR A 59 -9.88 -10.69 4.88
CA THR A 59 -10.10 -9.32 5.35
C THR A 59 -9.69 -8.30 4.29
N VAL A 60 -8.48 -8.41 3.74
CA VAL A 60 -7.97 -7.46 2.73
C VAL A 60 -8.84 -7.48 1.48
N LYS A 61 -9.21 -8.65 0.97
CA LYS A 61 -10.13 -8.79 -0.18
C LYS A 61 -11.46 -8.11 0.09
N ARG A 62 -12.04 -8.32 1.27
CA ARG A 62 -13.32 -7.72 1.67
C ARG A 62 -13.24 -6.21 1.77
N VAL A 63 -12.20 -5.67 2.42
CA VAL A 63 -12.02 -4.23 2.60
C VAL A 63 -11.93 -3.50 1.26
N ILE A 64 -11.20 -4.09 0.31
CA ILE A 64 -10.92 -3.44 -0.97
C ILE A 64 -12.07 -3.67 -1.97
N GLY A 65 -12.62 -4.88 -2.04
CA GLY A 65 -13.69 -5.23 -2.98
C GLY A 65 -15.09 -4.77 -2.56
N GLU A 66 -15.47 -4.98 -1.30
CA GLU A 66 -16.84 -4.73 -0.83
C GLU A 66 -16.97 -3.38 -0.11
N LEU A 67 -16.04 -3.09 0.79
CA LEU A 67 -16.16 -1.95 1.71
C LEU A 67 -15.63 -0.63 1.15
N ARG A 68 -15.12 -0.63 -0.08
CA ARG A 68 -14.54 0.54 -0.76
C ARG A 68 -13.50 1.25 0.12
N GLY A 69 -12.71 0.48 0.87
CA GLY A 69 -11.64 0.98 1.74
C GLY A 69 -12.07 1.53 3.09
N ARG A 70 -13.37 1.53 3.42
CA ARG A 70 -13.87 2.02 4.70
C ARG A 70 -14.21 0.83 5.59
N ALA A 71 -13.31 0.50 6.51
CA ALA A 71 -13.47 -0.64 7.41
C ALA A 71 -12.99 -0.33 8.83
N ILE A 72 -13.57 -1.03 9.80
CA ILE A 72 -13.09 -1.09 11.18
C ILE A 72 -12.61 -2.53 11.40
N LEU A 73 -11.31 -2.69 11.62
CA LEU A 73 -10.71 -3.97 11.96
C LEU A 73 -10.83 -4.17 13.47
N ALA A 74 -11.75 -5.05 13.89
CA ALA A 74 -12.15 -5.24 15.28
C ALA A 74 -11.76 -6.61 15.85
N ASP A 75 -10.84 -7.31 15.19
CA ASP A 75 -10.35 -8.61 15.62
C ASP A 75 -9.63 -8.53 16.98
N GLU A 76 -9.41 -9.68 17.63
CA GLU A 76 -8.70 -9.76 18.90
C GLU A 76 -7.29 -9.13 18.85
N VAL A 77 -6.80 -8.71 20.01
CA VAL A 77 -5.44 -8.18 20.15
C VAL A 77 -4.44 -9.27 19.79
N GLY A 78 -3.48 -8.96 18.92
CA GLY A 78 -2.45 -9.91 18.49
C GLY A 78 -2.73 -10.65 17.19
N LEU A 79 -3.94 -10.57 16.61
CA LEU A 79 -4.27 -11.23 15.33
C LEU A 79 -3.66 -10.57 14.08
N GLY A 80 -2.86 -9.52 14.26
CA GLY A 80 -2.11 -8.92 13.15
C GLY A 80 -2.84 -7.82 12.37
N LYS A 81 -3.70 -7.03 13.03
CA LYS A 81 -4.34 -5.84 12.43
C LYS A 81 -3.36 -4.89 11.72
N THR A 82 -2.13 -4.75 12.22
CA THR A 82 -1.07 -3.97 11.56
C THR A 82 -0.64 -4.59 10.23
N ILE A 83 -0.61 -5.92 10.14
CA ILE A 83 -0.30 -6.66 8.91
C ILE A 83 -1.43 -6.44 7.90
N GLU A 84 -2.68 -6.61 8.32
CA GLU A 84 -3.85 -6.38 7.46
C GLU A 84 -3.88 -4.95 6.94
N ALA A 85 -3.67 -3.95 7.80
CA ALA A 85 -3.58 -2.55 7.39
C ALA A 85 -2.42 -2.30 6.41
N GLY A 86 -1.24 -2.89 6.66
CA GLY A 86 -0.11 -2.83 5.74
C GLY A 86 -0.40 -3.45 4.38
N MET A 87 -1.09 -4.60 4.36
CA MET A 87 -1.54 -5.26 3.13
C MET A 87 -2.53 -4.38 2.35
N ILE A 88 -3.51 -3.80 3.04
CA ILE A 88 -4.51 -2.90 2.45
C ILE A 88 -3.83 -1.67 1.83
N ILE A 89 -2.95 -1.00 2.59
CA ILE A 89 -2.20 0.18 2.13
C ILE A 89 -1.38 -0.19 0.89
N LYS A 90 -0.63 -1.30 0.96
CA LYS A 90 0.22 -1.72 -0.15
C LYS A 90 -0.58 -2.07 -1.39
N GLU A 91 -1.70 -2.77 -1.24
CA GLU A 91 -2.59 -3.12 -2.34
C GLU A 91 -3.16 -1.87 -3.02
N TYR A 92 -3.63 -0.89 -2.24
CA TYR A 92 -4.09 0.39 -2.76
C TYR A 92 -3.00 1.14 -3.53
N THR A 93 -1.76 1.15 -3.02
CA THR A 93 -0.62 1.77 -3.72
C THR A 93 -0.30 1.04 -5.02
N LEU A 94 -0.25 -0.31 -5.01
CA LEU A 94 0.05 -1.12 -6.19
C LEU A 94 -1.00 -0.95 -7.29
N ARG A 95 -2.28 -0.76 -6.91
CA ARG A 95 -3.38 -0.49 -7.84
C ARG A 95 -3.48 0.97 -8.28
N GLY A 96 -2.63 1.86 -7.74
CA GLY A 96 -2.67 3.30 -8.05
C GLY A 96 -3.92 4.02 -7.51
N LEU A 97 -4.63 3.40 -6.58
CA LEU A 97 -5.90 3.89 -6.02
C LEU A 97 -5.69 4.83 -4.83
N ALA A 98 -4.55 4.74 -4.14
CA ALA A 98 -4.14 5.68 -3.10
C ALA A 98 -2.76 6.25 -3.42
N LYS A 99 -2.70 7.58 -3.54
CA LYS A 99 -1.47 8.35 -3.76
C LYS A 99 -0.98 9.06 -2.52
N LYS A 100 -1.90 9.54 -1.67
CA LYS A 100 -1.59 10.16 -0.38
C LYS A 100 -2.20 9.31 0.74
N ILE A 101 -1.38 8.97 1.72
CA ILE A 101 -1.73 8.05 2.81
C ILE A 101 -1.26 8.66 4.13
N LEU A 102 -2.22 8.85 5.04
CA LEU A 102 -1.98 9.33 6.40
C LEU A 102 -2.34 8.22 7.39
N ILE A 103 -1.39 7.89 8.26
CA ILE A 103 -1.59 6.93 9.34
C ILE A 103 -1.52 7.69 10.67
N LEU A 104 -2.62 7.65 11.42
CA LEU A 104 -2.73 8.28 12.74
C LEU A 104 -2.60 7.21 13.82
N THR A 105 -1.62 7.35 14.71
CA THR A 105 -1.39 6.41 15.81
C THR A 105 -1.09 7.14 17.12
N PRO A 106 -1.11 6.48 18.28
CA PRO A 106 -0.44 6.99 19.47
C PRO A 106 1.05 7.28 19.19
N ALA A 107 1.61 8.31 19.84
CA ALA A 107 2.98 8.75 19.61
C ALA A 107 4.03 7.65 19.85
N SER A 108 3.78 6.77 20.82
CA SER A 108 4.64 5.63 21.14
C SER A 108 4.70 4.59 20.01
N LEU A 109 3.63 4.46 19.22
CA LEU A 109 3.51 3.45 18.16
C LEU A 109 4.02 3.94 16.80
N CYS A 110 4.24 5.25 16.60
CA CYS A 110 4.64 5.80 15.29
C CYS A 110 5.91 5.13 14.74
N ARG A 111 6.93 4.92 15.59
CA ARG A 111 8.19 4.27 15.17
C ARG A 111 8.00 2.80 14.85
N GLN A 112 7.17 2.10 15.63
CA GLN A 112 6.86 0.70 15.37
C GLN A 112 6.17 0.54 14.02
N TRP A 113 5.15 1.35 13.74
CA TRP A 113 4.47 1.36 12.44
C TRP A 113 5.44 1.64 11.28
N ALA A 114 6.30 2.65 11.41
CA ALA A 114 7.29 2.95 10.37
C ALA A 114 8.24 1.77 10.10
N ALA A 115 8.73 1.12 11.17
CA ALA A 115 9.60 -0.04 11.06
C ALA A 115 8.89 -1.22 10.39
N GLU A 116 7.68 -1.57 10.84
CA GLU A 116 6.91 -2.68 10.28
C GLU A 116 6.56 -2.46 8.80
N LEU A 117 6.13 -1.25 8.43
CA LEU A 117 5.83 -0.88 7.04
C LEU A 117 7.08 -0.94 6.14
N SER A 118 8.22 -0.44 6.64
CA SER A 118 9.47 -0.44 5.86
C SER A 118 10.02 -1.86 5.67
N GLN A 119 10.00 -2.66 6.73
CA GLN A 119 10.56 -4.01 6.73
C GLN A 119 9.68 -5.00 5.96
N LYS A 120 8.38 -5.03 6.25
CA LYS A 120 7.47 -6.05 5.73
C LYS A 120 6.79 -5.63 4.42
N PHE A 121 6.58 -4.34 4.17
CA PHE A 121 5.72 -3.87 3.07
C PHE A 121 6.43 -3.02 2.00
N ALA A 122 7.74 -2.75 2.17
CA ALA A 122 8.49 -1.82 1.31
C ALA A 122 7.77 -0.46 1.20
N LEU A 123 7.23 0.02 2.32
CA LEU A 123 6.57 1.31 2.45
C LEU A 123 7.41 2.16 3.40
N TYR A 124 7.84 3.35 2.97
CA TYR A 124 8.82 4.17 3.69
C TYR A 124 8.17 5.47 4.19
N PRO A 125 7.34 5.40 5.25
CA PRO A 125 6.62 6.55 5.77
C PRO A 125 7.55 7.57 6.41
N VAL A 126 7.21 8.86 6.25
CA VAL A 126 7.84 9.94 7.00
C VAL A 126 7.08 10.18 8.30
N LEU A 127 7.81 10.30 9.41
CA LEU A 127 7.23 10.63 10.71
C LEU A 127 7.03 12.14 10.82
N ALA A 128 5.78 12.59 10.92
CA ALA A 128 5.45 14.00 11.13
C ALA A 128 5.83 14.45 12.55
N LYS A 129 6.48 15.61 12.65
CA LYS A 129 6.90 16.25 13.92
C LYS A 129 6.96 17.76 13.74
N GLY A 130 6.64 18.49 14.81
CA GLY A 130 6.79 19.95 14.87
C GLY A 130 6.07 20.63 13.70
N ASP A 131 6.73 21.58 13.06
CA ASP A 131 6.19 22.26 11.87
C ASP A 131 6.33 21.42 10.60
N PHE A 132 5.53 20.37 10.50
CA PHE A 132 5.58 19.43 9.39
C PHE A 132 4.86 19.96 8.13
N ASN A 133 5.51 19.84 6.97
CA ASN A 133 4.90 20.14 5.68
C ASN A 133 4.20 18.89 5.12
N TRP A 134 2.86 18.90 5.17
CA TRP A 134 2.00 17.77 4.78
C TRP A 134 1.92 17.53 3.26
N GLU A 135 2.23 18.53 2.44
CA GLU A 135 2.11 18.40 0.98
C GLU A 135 3.31 17.69 0.36
N ARG A 136 4.46 17.72 1.04
CA ARG A 136 5.74 17.23 0.50
C ARG A 136 5.82 15.71 0.38
N TYR A 137 5.05 14.97 1.17
CA TYR A 137 5.21 13.53 1.31
C TYR A 137 3.89 12.79 1.07
N GLU A 138 3.98 11.69 0.33
CA GLU A 138 2.83 10.87 -0.06
C GLU A 138 2.42 9.84 1.01
N LEU A 139 3.36 9.45 1.89
CA LEU A 139 3.10 8.51 2.97
C LEU A 139 3.62 9.07 4.29
N VAL A 140 2.69 9.39 5.19
CA VAL A 140 2.98 10.08 6.46
C VAL A 140 2.39 9.29 7.63
N ILE A 141 3.16 9.17 8.70
CA ILE A 141 2.67 8.73 10.01
C ILE A 141 2.73 9.93 10.96
N ALA A 142 1.63 10.20 11.66
CA ALA A 142 1.56 11.25 12.67
C ALA A 142 0.94 10.74 13.97
N SER A 143 1.30 11.37 15.08
CA SER A 143 0.56 11.14 16.31
C SER A 143 -0.80 11.86 16.25
N LEU A 144 -1.83 11.28 16.88
CA LEU A 144 -3.13 11.93 16.98
C LEU A 144 -3.02 13.31 17.67
N ASP A 145 -2.12 13.44 18.63
CA ASP A 145 -1.88 14.70 19.34
C ASP A 145 -1.27 15.80 18.48
N LEU A 146 -0.45 15.44 17.48
CA LEU A 146 0.07 16.40 16.52
C LEU A 146 -1.02 16.76 15.50
N ALA A 147 -1.70 15.74 14.95
CA ALA A 147 -2.72 15.93 13.92
C ALA A 147 -3.90 16.79 14.38
N LYS A 148 -4.28 16.71 15.67
CA LYS A 148 -5.40 17.49 16.23
C LYS A 148 -5.09 18.96 16.50
N GLN A 149 -3.82 19.38 16.42
CA GLN A 149 -3.47 20.79 16.63
C GLN A 149 -4.03 21.61 15.46
N GLU A 150 -4.62 22.76 15.77
CA GLU A 150 -5.35 23.60 14.81
C GLU A 150 -4.56 23.86 13.52
N LYS A 151 -3.25 24.13 13.66
CA LYS A 151 -2.33 24.34 12.54
C LYS A 151 -2.28 23.17 11.56
N HIS A 152 -2.26 21.94 12.07
CA HIS A 152 -2.13 20.73 11.26
C HIS A 152 -3.49 20.19 10.81
N ARG A 153 -4.51 20.31 11.66
CA ARG A 153 -5.87 19.86 11.38
C ARG A 153 -6.44 20.47 10.11
N ARG A 154 -6.27 21.79 9.93
CA ARG A 154 -6.77 22.50 8.73
C ARG A 154 -6.25 21.89 7.43
N VAL A 155 -4.96 21.54 7.39
CA VAL A 155 -4.31 20.96 6.21
C VAL A 155 -4.74 19.50 5.98
N ILE A 156 -5.18 18.78 7.02
CA ILE A 156 -5.61 17.38 6.93
C ILE A 156 -7.09 17.27 6.52
N GLU A 157 -7.91 18.26 6.89
CA GLU A 157 -9.36 18.28 6.58
C GLU A 157 -9.69 18.83 5.19
N GLU A 158 -8.76 19.56 4.55
CA GLU A 158 -8.85 20.04 3.16
C GLU A 158 -8.59 18.93 2.13
#